data_AF-A0A7G2DD54-F1
#
_entry.id   AF-A0A7G2DD54-F1
#
_cell.length_a   1.000
_cell.length_b   1.000
_cell.length_c   1.000
_cell.angle_alpha   90.00
_cell.angle_beta   90.00
_cell.angle_gamma   90.00
#
_symmetry.space_group_name_H-M   'P 1'
#
loop_
_entity.id
_entity.type
_entity.pdbx_description
1 polymer ?
#
loop_
_entity_poly.entity_id
_entity_poly.type
_entity_poly.pdbx_seq_one_letter_code
_entity_poly.pdbx_strand_id
1 'polypeptide(L)'
;MRRAVTVKLQPSKKQEKALFELAQATAIIWNKLNYQRLKQFKEFGKTDFSTTEKEAYHEFKNWIGGSTVQQLARKNAESWRSFFSLNRRKKEWRAPRMVQAKTAQIR
;
A
#
# COMPACT_ATOMS: atom_id res chain seq x y z
N MET A 1 0.69 -26.36 -7.39
CA MET A 1 -0.09 -25.84 -8.54
C MET A 1 -1.18 -24.90 -8.03
N ARG A 2 -1.18 -23.60 -8.38
CA ARG A 2 -2.32 -22.72 -8.11
C ARG A 2 -3.31 -22.88 -9.26
N ARG A 3 -4.49 -23.44 -9.00
CA ARG A 3 -5.60 -23.42 -9.96
C ARG A 3 -6.20 -22.03 -9.95
N ALA A 4 -6.31 -21.40 -11.12
CA ALA A 4 -7.03 -20.14 -11.29
C ALA A 4 -8.37 -20.44 -11.97
N VAL A 5 -9.45 -19.90 -11.42
CA VAL A 5 -10.79 -19.99 -12.00
C VAL A 5 -11.19 -18.60 -12.44
N THR A 6 -11.69 -18.49 -13.68
CA THR A 6 -12.24 -17.23 -14.19
C THR A 6 -13.75 -17.28 -14.03
N VAL A 7 -14.31 -16.31 -13.30
CA VAL A 7 -15.75 -16.20 -13.05
C VAL A 7 -16.25 -14.89 -13.67
N LYS A 8 -17.34 -14.97 -14.45
CA LYS A 8 -18.01 -13.78 -14.98
C LYS A 8 -19.01 -13.27 -13.94
N LEU A 9 -18.77 -12.06 -13.42
CA LEU A 9 -19.74 -11.38 -12.57
C LEU A 9 -20.88 -10.84 -13.45
N GLN A 10 -22.13 -11.05 -13.03
CA GLN A 10 -23.32 -10.47 -13.67
C GLN A 10 -24.14 -9.68 -12.63
N PRO A 11 -23.65 -8.50 -12.20
CA PRO A 11 -24.39 -7.67 -11.26
C PRO A 11 -25.67 -7.12 -11.91
N SER A 12 -26.74 -7.03 -11.14
CA SER A 12 -27.89 -6.19 -11.49
C SER A 12 -27.51 -4.70 -11.53
N LYS A 13 -28.32 -3.87 -12.19
CA LYS A 13 -28.11 -2.40 -12.24
C LYS A 13 -27.93 -1.77 -10.85
N LYS A 14 -28.66 -2.26 -9.84
CA LYS A 14 -28.54 -1.80 -8.45
C LYS A 14 -27.20 -2.18 -7.83
N GLN A 15 -26.74 -3.42 -8.05
CA GLN A 15 -25.44 -3.89 -7.56
C GLN A 15 -24.30 -3.16 -8.25
N GLU A 16 -24.39 -2.93 -9.56
CA GLU A 16 -23.41 -2.17 -10.33
C GLU A 16 -23.23 -0.75 -9.78
N LYS A 17 -24.33 -0.03 -9.53
CA LYS A 17 -24.27 1.30 -8.92
C LYS A 17 -23.58 1.28 -7.55
N ALA A 18 -23.94 0.34 -6.68
CA ALA A 18 -23.31 0.20 -5.37
C ALA A 18 -21.81 -0.12 -5.46
N LEU A 19 -21.40 -0.95 -6.44
CA LEU A 19 -19.99 -1.24 -6.69
C LEU A 19 -19.22 0.00 -7.16
N PHE A 20 -19.80 0.83 -8.02
CA PHE A 20 -19.18 2.08 -8.46
C PHE A 20 -19.04 3.10 -7.32
N GLU A 21 -20.06 3.25 -6.49
CA GLU A 21 -19.99 4.11 -5.30
C GLU A 21 -18.87 3.65 -4.35
N LEU A 22 -18.78 2.35 -4.10
CA LEU A 22 -17.70 1.76 -3.30
C LEU A 22 -16.33 1.97 -3.95
N ALA A 23 -16.21 1.77 -5.27
CA ALA A 23 -14.97 2.00 -6.02
C ALA A 23 -14.51 3.45 -5.93
N GLN A 24 -15.42 4.42 -6.07
CA GLN A 24 -15.07 5.83 -5.92
C GLN A 24 -14.62 6.18 -4.50
N ALA A 25 -15.37 5.73 -3.49
CA ALA A 25 -15.01 5.99 -2.10
C ALA A 25 -13.65 5.39 -1.74
N THR A 26 -13.40 4.14 -2.15
CA THR A 26 -12.11 3.48 -1.91
C THR A 26 -10.95 4.20 -2.63
N ALA A 27 -11.15 4.72 -3.84
CA ALA A 27 -10.14 5.49 -4.56
C ALA A 27 -9.79 6.80 -3.84
N ILE A 28 -10.80 7.52 -3.33
CA ILE A 28 -10.61 8.76 -2.55
C ILE A 28 -9.78 8.49 -1.29
N ILE A 29 -10.16 7.46 -0.53
CA ILE A 29 -9.48 7.10 0.73
C ILE A 29 -8.04 6.64 0.45
N TRP A 30 -7.85 5.84 -0.61
CA TRP A 30 -6.51 5.41 -1.03
C TRP A 30 -5.61 6.60 -1.37
N ASN A 31 -6.12 7.56 -2.14
CA ASN A 31 -5.38 8.75 -2.53
C ASN A 31 -5.01 9.60 -1.33
N LYS A 32 -5.93 9.79 -0.37
CA LYS A 32 -5.66 10.53 0.87
C LYS A 32 -4.54 9.87 1.69
N LEU A 33 -4.67 8.57 1.97
CA LEU A 33 -3.66 7.79 2.69
C LEU A 33 -2.30 7.88 1.98
N ASN A 34 -2.29 7.69 0.66
CA ASN A 34 -1.05 7.69 -0.11
C ASN A 34 -0.38 9.07 -0.11
N TYR A 35 -1.16 10.14 -0.23
CA TYR A 35 -0.66 11.50 -0.22
C TYR A 35 -0.03 11.87 1.14
N GLN A 36 -0.71 11.58 2.25
CA GLN A 36 -0.18 11.83 3.59
C GLN A 36 1.14 11.07 3.82
N ARG A 37 1.17 9.78 3.46
CA ARG A 37 2.36 8.94 3.60
C ARG A 37 3.52 9.39 2.71
N LEU A 38 3.22 9.86 1.50
CA LEU A 38 4.20 10.44 0.59
C LEU A 38 4.80 11.73 1.16
N LYS A 39 3.97 12.61 1.73
CA LYS A 39 4.43 13.83 2.40
C LYS A 39 5.38 13.49 3.54
N GLN A 40 4.97 12.60 4.45
CA GLN A 40 5.82 12.15 5.56
C GLN A 40 7.15 11.57 5.07
N PHE A 41 7.11 10.72 4.04
CA PHE A 41 8.32 10.10 3.49
C PHE A 41 9.27 11.13 2.88
N LYS A 42 8.74 12.14 2.17
CA LYS A 42 9.57 13.21 1.58
C LYS A 42 10.22 14.10 2.64
N GLU A 43 9.49 14.39 3.72
CA GLU A 43 9.93 15.29 4.78
C GLU A 43 10.86 14.62 5.80
N PHE A 44 10.52 13.41 6.24
CA PHE A 44 11.21 12.73 7.34
C PHE A 44 11.95 11.45 6.93
N GLY A 45 11.81 11.00 5.67
CA GLY A 45 12.38 9.73 5.20
C GLY A 45 11.69 8.47 5.76
N LYS A 46 10.63 8.64 6.55
CA LYS A 46 9.85 7.56 7.19
C LYS A 46 8.35 7.83 7.08
N THR A 47 7.55 6.78 7.25
CA THR A 47 6.09 6.83 7.15
C THR A 47 5.47 6.25 8.41
N ASP A 48 4.50 6.97 9.00
CA ASP A 48 3.73 6.50 10.15
C ASP A 48 2.42 5.87 9.69
N PHE A 49 2.43 4.53 9.60
CA PHE A 49 1.27 3.75 9.18
C PHE A 49 0.15 3.74 10.22
N SER A 50 0.47 3.80 11.51
CA SER A 50 -0.49 3.68 12.61
C SER A 50 -1.35 4.94 12.69
N THR A 51 -0.71 6.11 12.67
CA THR A 51 -1.41 7.39 12.73
C THR A 51 -2.27 7.61 11.48
N THR A 52 -1.73 7.35 10.28
CA THR A 52 -2.50 7.49 9.03
C THR A 52 -3.68 6.51 8.93
N GLU A 53 -3.56 5.29 9.47
CA GLU A 53 -4.68 4.35 9.57
C GLU A 53 -5.77 4.85 10.53
N LYS A 54 -5.40 5.35 11.71
CA LYS A 54 -6.36 5.90 12.68
C LYS A 54 -7.10 7.12 12.11
N GLU A 55 -6.39 8.05 11.51
CA GLU A 55 -6.98 9.24 10.88
C GLU A 55 -8.01 8.85 9.80
N ALA A 56 -7.61 7.98 8.87
CA ALA A 56 -8.52 7.50 7.83
C ALA A 56 -9.72 6.75 8.43
N TYR A 57 -9.51 5.91 9.46
CA TYR A 57 -10.59 5.21 10.15
C TYR A 57 -11.61 6.19 10.73
N HIS A 58 -11.17 7.19 11.50
CA HIS A 58 -12.08 8.13 12.12
C HIS A 58 -12.85 8.98 11.10
N GLU A 59 -12.21 9.34 10.00
CA GLU A 59 -12.81 10.13 8.94
C GLU A 59 -13.83 9.34 8.11
N PHE A 60 -13.53 8.09 7.75
CA PHE A 60 -14.29 7.36 6.73
C PHE A 60 -15.10 6.17 7.23
N LYS A 61 -14.98 5.78 8.51
CA LYS A 61 -15.69 4.60 9.06
C LYS A 61 -17.21 4.67 8.87
N ASN A 62 -17.79 5.88 8.93
CA ASN A 62 -19.23 6.10 8.78
C ASN A 62 -19.67 6.10 7.31
N TRP A 63 -18.74 6.23 6.36
CA TRP A 63 -19.06 6.28 4.94
C TRP A 63 -19.09 4.90 4.29
N ILE A 64 -18.03 4.09 4.48
CA ILE A 64 -17.89 2.77 3.82
C ILE A 64 -17.67 1.60 4.79
N GLY A 65 -17.86 1.85 6.09
CA GLY A 65 -17.64 0.87 7.14
C GLY A 65 -16.19 0.82 7.62
N GLY A 66 -16.01 0.78 8.94
CA GLY A 66 -14.68 0.80 9.57
C GLY A 66 -13.76 -0.35 9.15
N SER A 67 -14.32 -1.55 8.93
CA SER A 67 -13.56 -2.71 8.46
C SER A 67 -12.95 -2.48 7.07
N THR A 68 -13.73 -1.91 6.14
CA THR A 68 -13.27 -1.57 4.79
C THR A 68 -12.13 -0.57 4.82
N VAL A 69 -12.25 0.47 5.66
CA VAL A 69 -11.21 1.51 5.80
C VAL A 69 -9.91 0.93 6.35
N GLN A 70 -9.99 0.09 7.39
CA GLN A 70 -8.82 -0.60 7.93
C GLN A 70 -8.14 -1.48 6.87
N GLN A 71 -8.93 -2.23 6.08
CA GLN A 71 -8.40 -3.06 5.01
C GLN A 71 -7.69 -2.22 3.92
N LEU A 72 -8.25 -1.06 3.55
CA LEU A 72 -7.59 -0.13 2.63
C LEU A 72 -6.26 0.39 3.20
N ALA A 73 -6.24 0.80 4.47
CA ALA A 73 -5.04 1.27 5.13
C ALA A 73 -3.93 0.21 5.18
N ARG A 74 -4.30 -1.04 5.47
CA ARG A 74 -3.40 -2.21 5.45
C ARG A 74 -2.86 -2.49 4.06
N LYS A 75 -3.71 -2.54 3.03
CA LYS A 75 -3.27 -2.79 1.64
C LYS A 75 -2.38 -1.68 1.11
N ASN A 76 -2.69 -0.43 1.44
CA ASN A 76 -1.82 0.69 1.13
C ASN A 76 -0.47 0.56 1.86
N ALA A 77 -0.46 0.12 3.13
CA ALA A 77 0.79 -0.10 3.86
C ALA A 77 1.63 -1.24 3.26
N GLU A 78 0.99 -2.32 2.79
CA GLU A 78 1.66 -3.38 2.02
C GLU A 78 2.33 -2.81 0.75
N SER A 79 1.64 -1.96 -0.02
CA SER A 79 2.22 -1.31 -1.21
C SER A 79 3.44 -0.45 -0.86
N TRP A 80 3.40 0.29 0.23
CA TRP A 80 4.55 1.05 0.72
C TRP A 80 5.72 0.16 1.15
N ARG A 81 5.46 -0.96 1.84
CA ARG A 81 6.51 -1.94 2.18
C ARG A 81 7.16 -2.52 0.93
N SER A 82 6.37 -2.84 -0.10
CA SER A 82 6.89 -3.27 -1.40
C SER A 82 7.76 -2.19 -2.05
N PHE A 83 7.31 -0.93 -2.03
CA PHE A 83 8.10 0.21 -2.51
C PHE A 83 9.45 0.33 -1.78
N PHE A 84 9.45 0.26 -0.44
CA PHE A 84 10.69 0.34 0.34
C PHE A 84 11.66 -0.81 0.02
N SER A 85 11.15 -2.03 -0.15
CA SER A 85 11.93 -3.19 -0.56
C SER A 85 12.62 -2.95 -1.92
N LEU A 86 11.87 -2.46 -2.91
CA LEU A 86 12.40 -2.11 -4.23
C LEU A 86 13.41 -0.97 -4.16
N ASN A 87 13.14 0.06 -3.36
CA ASN A 87 14.05 1.20 -3.18
C ASN A 87 15.39 0.76 -2.58
N ARG A 88 15.38 -0.16 -1.61
CA ARG A 88 16.60 -0.74 -1.04
C ARG A 88 17.41 -1.51 -2.09
N ARG A 89 16.76 -2.42 -2.84
CA ARG A 89 17.42 -3.17 -3.93
C ARG A 89 18.02 -2.25 -4.99
N LYS A 90 17.32 -1.17 -5.35
CA LYS A 90 17.83 -0.15 -6.28
C LYS A 90 19.10 0.53 -5.76
N LYS A 91 19.21 0.79 -4.46
CA LYS A 91 20.44 1.33 -3.85
C LYS A 91 21.57 0.31 -3.87
N GLU A 92 21.29 -0.95 -3.55
CA GLU A 92 22.26 -2.05 -3.60
C GLU A 92 22.81 -2.28 -5.02
N TRP A 93 21.98 -2.23 -6.06
CA TRP A 93 22.43 -2.34 -7.45
C TRP A 93 23.25 -1.16 -7.95
N ARG A 94 23.00 0.03 -7.39
CA ARG A 94 23.74 1.26 -7.72
C ARG A 94 25.04 1.39 -6.92
N ALA A 95 25.19 0.65 -5.84
CA ALA A 95 26.47 0.54 -5.15
C ALA A 95 27.45 -0.23 -6.04
N PRO A 96 28.71 0.24 -6.23
CA PRO A 96 29.71 -0.50 -6.97
C PRO A 96 29.83 -1.92 -6.38
N ARG A 97 29.71 -2.96 -7.20
CA ARG A 97 29.84 -4.38 -6.83
C ARG A 97 31.20 -4.76 -6.19
N MET A 98 32.09 -3.79 -5.98
CA MET A 98 33.49 -3.97 -5.59
C MET A 98 33.74 -4.08 -4.08
N VAL A 99 32.70 -4.04 -3.23
CA VAL A 99 32.88 -4.12 -1.75
C VAL A 99 32.40 -5.46 -1.15
N GLN A 100 32.02 -6.44 -1.98
CA GLN A 100 31.68 -7.80 -1.51
C GLN A 100 32.76 -8.84 -1.84
N ALA A 101 33.95 -8.41 -2.28
CA ALA A 101 35.08 -9.29 -2.46
C ALA A 101 35.82 -9.47 -1.12
N LYS A 102 35.51 -10.58 -0.44
CA LYS A 102 36.36 -11.30 0.52
C LYS A 102 36.97 -10.46 1.66
N THR A 103 36.24 -10.39 2.77
CA THR A 103 36.87 -10.42 4.10
C THR A 103 36.71 -11.83 4.68
N ALA A 104 37.22 -12.81 3.94
CA ALA A 104 37.54 -14.14 4.45
C ALA A 104 39.02 -14.34 4.15
N GLN A 105 39.81 -14.55 5.19
CA GLN A 105 41.28 -14.58 5.26
C GLN A 105 41.91 -13.18 5.38
N ILE A 106 42.24 -12.79 6.62
CA ILE A 106 43.61 -12.70 7.15
C ILE A 106 43.51 -12.20 8.60
N ARG A 107 43.46 -13.14 9.55
CA ARG A 107 44.38 -13.30 10.70
C ARG A 107 43.89 -14.45 11.57
#